data_AF-A0A1L7VQE3-F1
#
_entry.id   AF-A0A1L7VQE3-F1
#
_cell.length_a   1.000
_cell.length_b   1.000
_cell.length_c   1.000
_cell.angle_alpha   90.00
_cell.angle_beta   90.00
_cell.angle_gamma   90.00
#
_symmetry.space_group_name_H-M   'P 1'
#
loop_
_entity.id
_entity.type
_entity.pdbx_description
1 polymer ?
#
loop_
_entity_poly.entity_id
_entity_poly.type
_entity_poly.pdbx_seq_one_letter_code
_entity_poly.pdbx_strand_id
1 'polypeptide(L)'
;MTRFSTTVEDVQNIPQGGVRLLLRRENAGETDTWYEEDFDHLVVATGHNSVPRVPKIPGLEAWNGSLQHASTWRSAQEFKGKKILVVGTSESAIDLVLQSLPHAKGDIHVSQRKPHPRYPNVFDRPGVKLVTTIDHFTEDSIHLDDGSVLGGIDVVVFATGYFYTYPFLSNVRPPVSCRSLVCPEREKQVGSPMRPNLTCKATTKGNWSYFLIRWGSIN
;
A
#
# COMPACT_ATOMS: atom_id res chain seq x y z
N MET A 1 -27.75 1.39 3.54
CA MET A 1 -27.72 2.61 2.71
C MET A 1 -26.26 2.98 2.48
N THR A 2 -25.85 3.28 1.25
CA THR A 2 -24.47 3.69 0.92
C THR A 2 -24.46 5.19 0.64
N ARG A 3 -23.50 5.94 1.21
CA ARG A 3 -23.33 7.38 0.98
C ARG A 3 -22.03 7.62 0.22
N PHE A 4 -22.13 8.14 -1.01
CA PHE A 4 -20.98 8.55 -1.82
C PHE A 4 -20.55 9.99 -1.46
N SER A 5 -19.38 10.41 -1.95
CA SER A 5 -18.80 11.73 -1.69
C SER A 5 -18.77 12.09 -0.20
N THR A 6 -18.61 11.08 0.66
CA THR A 6 -18.59 11.21 2.11
C THR A 6 -17.32 10.54 2.64
N THR A 7 -16.49 11.30 3.33
CA THR A 7 -15.26 10.81 3.98
C THR A 7 -15.46 10.67 5.48
N VAL A 8 -14.84 9.64 6.06
CA VAL A 8 -14.74 9.47 7.52
C VAL A 8 -13.46 10.15 7.96
N GLU A 9 -13.60 11.21 8.75
CA GLU A 9 -12.48 12.06 9.17
C GLU A 9 -11.93 11.65 10.54
N ASP A 10 -12.81 11.21 11.45
CA ASP A 10 -12.44 10.70 12.77
C ASP A 10 -13.43 9.66 13.28
N VAL A 11 -12.97 8.83 14.21
CA VAL A 11 -13.76 7.83 14.92
C VAL A 11 -13.41 7.90 16.40
N GLN A 12 -14.45 8.01 17.22
CA GLN A 12 -14.33 8.08 18.67
C GLN A 12 -15.16 6.99 19.35
N ASN A 13 -14.71 6.56 20.52
CA ASN A 13 -15.47 5.65 21.37
C ASN A 13 -16.60 6.39 22.07
N ILE A 14 -17.79 5.78 22.09
CA ILE A 14 -18.89 6.26 22.92
C ILE A 14 -18.82 5.56 24.28
N PRO A 15 -18.87 6.29 25.43
CA PRO A 15 -18.78 5.69 26.76
C PRO A 15 -19.82 4.60 27.04
N GLN A 16 -21.03 4.76 26.49
CA GLN A 16 -22.16 3.84 26.64
C GLN A 16 -22.07 2.61 25.70
N GLY A 17 -21.02 2.52 24.88
CA GLY A 17 -20.85 1.49 23.85
C GLY A 17 -21.12 2.04 22.45
N GLY A 18 -20.42 1.49 21.46
CA GLY A 18 -20.47 1.93 20.07
C GLY A 18 -19.37 2.93 19.70
N VAL A 19 -19.52 3.54 18.53
CA VAL A 19 -18.61 4.52 17.98
C VAL A 19 -19.35 5.73 17.43
N ARG A 20 -18.71 6.87 17.50
CA ARG A 20 -19.14 8.10 16.85
C ARG A 20 -18.21 8.39 15.68
N LEU A 21 -18.78 8.63 14.51
CA LEU A 21 -18.04 8.97 13.30
C LEU A 21 -18.18 10.47 13.04
N LEU A 22 -17.07 11.15 12.80
CA LEU A 22 -17.06 12.48 12.20
C LEU A 22 -17.02 12.30 10.67
N LEU A 23 -18.07 12.78 10.01
CA LEU A 23 -18.28 12.61 8.58
C LEU A 23 -18.22 13.96 7.87
N ARG A 24 -17.55 14.00 6.72
CA ARG A 24 -17.54 15.14 5.80
C ARG A 24 -18.17 14.73 4.48
N ARG A 25 -19.24 15.41 4.08
CA ARG A 25 -19.83 15.27 2.75
C ARG A 25 -19.35 16.40 1.86
N GLU A 26 -18.69 16.04 0.78
CA GLU A 26 -18.30 16.97 -0.29
C GLU A 26 -19.54 17.35 -1.11
N ASN A 27 -19.78 18.65 -1.25
CA ASN A 27 -20.87 19.18 -2.08
C ASN A 27 -20.24 19.93 -3.25
N ALA A 28 -20.46 19.46 -4.49
CA ALA A 28 -19.78 19.99 -5.66
C ALA A 28 -20.05 21.50 -5.85
N GLY A 29 -19.01 22.33 -5.67
CA GLY A 29 -19.09 23.79 -5.83
C GLY A 29 -19.71 24.55 -4.66
N GLU A 30 -20.05 23.87 -3.56
CA GLU A 30 -20.61 24.46 -2.34
C GLU A 30 -19.73 24.12 -1.13
N THR A 31 -20.09 24.65 0.04
CA THR A 31 -19.39 24.35 1.29
C THR A 31 -19.64 22.90 1.71
N ASP A 32 -18.57 22.20 2.09
CA ASP A 32 -18.64 20.85 2.67
C ASP A 32 -19.56 20.82 3.89
N THR A 33 -20.34 19.75 4.03
CA THR A 33 -21.18 19.53 5.21
C THR A 33 -20.48 18.58 6.17
N TRP A 34 -20.38 18.99 7.44
CA TRP A 34 -19.81 18.19 8.53
C TRP A 34 -20.91 17.76 9.48
N TYR A 35 -20.91 16.49 9.88
CA TYR A 35 -21.88 15.95 10.84
C TYR A 35 -21.33 14.72 11.56
N GLU A 36 -21.93 14.43 12.71
CA GLU A 36 -21.62 13.25 13.51
C GLU A 36 -22.74 12.23 13.41
N GLU A 37 -22.39 10.95 13.47
CA GLU A 37 -23.37 9.86 13.53
C GLU A 37 -22.84 8.71 14.39
N ASP A 38 -23.74 8.16 15.22
CA ASP A 38 -23.43 7.12 16.18
C ASP A 38 -23.84 5.75 15.63
N PHE A 39 -22.99 4.75 15.86
CA PHE A 39 -23.22 3.37 15.42
C PHE A 39 -22.80 2.38 16.50
N ASP A 40 -23.50 1.26 16.61
CA ASP A 40 -23.13 0.19 17.54
C ASP A 40 -21.82 -0.51 17.13
N HIS A 41 -21.56 -0.58 15.83
CA HIS A 41 -20.47 -1.36 15.25
C HIS A 41 -19.79 -0.64 14.09
N LEU A 42 -18.47 -0.82 13.97
CA LEU A 42 -17.66 -0.27 12.88
C LEU A 42 -16.97 -1.38 12.10
N VAL A 43 -17.14 -1.35 10.77
CA VAL A 43 -16.39 -2.19 9.84
C VAL A 43 -15.52 -1.28 8.98
N VAL A 44 -14.20 -1.44 9.07
CA VAL A 44 -13.26 -0.66 8.24
C VAL A 44 -12.86 -1.49 7.04
N ALA A 45 -13.29 -1.03 5.86
CA ALA A 45 -13.04 -1.67 4.57
C ALA A 45 -12.45 -0.69 3.55
N THR A 46 -11.62 0.26 4.01
CA THR A 46 -11.04 1.33 3.19
C THR A 46 -9.88 0.88 2.30
N GLY A 47 -9.50 -0.40 2.35
CA GLY A 47 -8.32 -0.93 1.68
C GLY A 47 -7.01 -0.50 2.35
N HIS A 48 -5.88 -0.86 1.73
CA HIS A 48 -4.52 -0.56 2.22
C HIS A 48 -3.52 -0.25 1.10
N ASN A 49 -3.99 0.02 -0.12
CA ASN A 49 -3.15 0.25 -1.30
C ASN A 49 -3.25 1.69 -1.81
N SER A 50 -3.33 2.66 -0.89
CA SER A 50 -3.58 4.06 -1.22
C SER A 50 -2.41 5.00 -0.90
N VAL A 51 -1.58 4.67 0.11
CA VAL A 51 -0.44 5.51 0.51
C VAL A 51 0.86 4.86 0.03
N PRO A 52 1.48 5.37 -1.06
CA PRO A 52 2.68 4.80 -1.66
C PRO A 52 3.83 4.67 -0.68
N ARG A 53 4.58 3.57 -0.77
CA ARG A 53 5.81 3.39 -0.01
C ARG A 53 7.00 3.64 -0.91
N VAL A 54 7.63 4.80 -0.81
CA VAL A 54 8.92 5.07 -1.45
C VAL A 54 10.03 4.96 -0.38
N PRO A 55 11.03 4.09 -0.56
CA PRO A 55 12.14 3.97 0.39
C PRO A 55 13.00 5.24 0.38
N LYS A 56 13.58 5.59 1.54
CA LYS A 56 14.59 6.64 1.62
C LYS A 56 15.91 6.06 1.08
N ILE A 57 16.32 6.50 -0.10
CA ILE A 57 17.57 6.10 -0.74
C ILE A 57 18.45 7.36 -0.85
N PRO A 58 19.73 7.31 -0.46
CA PRO A 58 20.62 8.46 -0.58
C PRO A 58 20.70 8.99 -2.02
N GLY A 59 20.65 10.32 -2.18
CA GLY A 59 20.79 11.00 -3.48
C GLY A 59 19.56 10.93 -4.38
N LEU A 60 18.46 10.29 -3.94
CA LEU A 60 17.24 10.15 -4.74
C LEU A 60 16.64 11.52 -5.12
N GLU A 61 16.78 12.51 -4.23
CA GLU A 61 16.38 13.89 -4.43
C GLU A 61 17.16 14.65 -5.51
N ALA A 62 18.37 14.19 -5.84
CA ALA A 62 19.22 14.80 -6.86
C ALA A 62 19.03 14.19 -8.26
N TRP A 63 18.24 13.11 -8.36
CA TRP A 63 18.04 12.38 -9.62
C TRP A 63 17.33 13.23 -10.68
N ASN A 64 17.94 13.39 -11.85
CA ASN A 64 17.39 14.18 -12.96
C ASN A 64 16.30 13.45 -13.76
N GLY A 65 16.26 12.12 -13.69
CA GLY A 65 15.26 11.32 -14.39
C GLY A 65 13.89 11.34 -13.71
N SER A 66 12.90 10.71 -14.36
CA SER A 66 11.55 10.66 -13.79
C SER A 66 11.46 9.62 -12.67
N LEU A 67 10.88 10.01 -11.53
CA LEU A 67 10.52 9.10 -10.44
C LEU A 67 9.00 8.91 -10.40
N GLN A 68 8.57 7.67 -10.24
CA GLN A 68 7.16 7.36 -10.04
C GLN A 68 6.97 6.14 -9.15
N HIS A 69 5.77 6.01 -8.59
CA HIS A 69 5.35 4.81 -7.88
C HIS A 69 4.35 4.03 -8.74
N ALA A 70 4.27 2.71 -8.56
CA ALA A 70 3.32 1.87 -9.30
C ALA A 70 1.85 2.32 -9.15
N SER A 71 1.53 3.09 -8.11
CA SER A 71 0.19 3.68 -7.88
C SER A 71 -0.19 4.77 -8.88
N THR A 72 0.78 5.43 -9.51
CA THR A 72 0.54 6.51 -10.48
C THR A 72 0.63 6.04 -11.92
N TRP A 73 1.22 4.87 -12.16
CA TRP A 73 1.29 4.25 -13.49
C TRP A 73 -0.12 3.94 -14.03
N ARG A 74 -0.38 4.29 -15.29
CA ARG A 74 -1.70 4.06 -15.93
C ARG A 74 -1.60 3.28 -17.22
N SER A 75 -0.50 3.42 -17.96
CA SER A 75 -0.31 2.75 -19.24
C SER A 75 1.15 2.42 -19.51
N ALA A 76 1.39 1.23 -20.07
CA ALA A 76 2.69 0.81 -20.57
C ALA A 76 3.25 1.75 -21.67
N GLN A 77 2.36 2.47 -22.35
CA GLN A 77 2.72 3.41 -23.42
C GLN A 77 3.52 4.62 -22.90
N GLU A 78 3.43 4.93 -21.61
CA GLU A 78 4.25 5.96 -20.94
C GLU A 78 5.75 5.65 -21.03
N PHE A 79 6.12 4.37 -21.19
CA PHE A 79 7.52 3.92 -21.28
C PHE A 79 8.00 3.70 -22.71
N LYS A 80 7.19 4.10 -23.71
CA LYS A 80 7.56 3.97 -25.11
C LYS A 80 8.89 4.69 -25.39
N GLY A 81 9.90 3.93 -25.78
CA GLY A 81 11.23 4.47 -26.10
C GLY A 81 12.05 4.93 -24.90
N LYS A 82 11.65 4.59 -23.67
CA LYS A 82 12.34 4.94 -22.42
C LYS A 82 13.05 3.72 -21.82
N LYS A 83 14.24 3.91 -21.28
CA LYS A 83 14.94 2.90 -20.48
C LYS A 83 14.46 2.98 -19.05
N ILE A 84 13.98 1.86 -18.51
CA ILE A 84 13.26 1.85 -17.23
C ILE A 84 13.93 0.94 -16.20
N LEU A 85 13.92 1.41 -14.95
CA LEU A 85 14.27 0.63 -13.77
C LEU A 85 13.03 0.44 -12.90
N VAL A 86 12.70 -0.80 -12.57
CA VAL A 86 11.61 -1.15 -11.65
C VAL A 86 12.20 -1.63 -10.34
N VAL A 87 11.79 -1.02 -9.23
CA VAL A 87 12.27 -1.36 -7.88
C VAL A 87 11.22 -2.18 -7.16
N GLY A 88 11.53 -3.46 -6.90
CA GLY A 88 10.62 -4.41 -6.28
C GLY A 88 10.20 -5.54 -7.21
N THR A 89 9.67 -6.62 -6.61
CA THR A 89 9.39 -7.90 -7.30
C THR A 89 8.01 -8.48 -6.96
N SER A 90 7.13 -7.67 -6.35
CA SER A 90 5.76 -8.08 -6.03
C SER A 90 4.85 -8.04 -7.26
N GLU A 91 3.57 -8.38 -7.08
CA GLU A 91 2.56 -8.45 -8.14
C GLU A 91 2.51 -7.18 -9.01
N SER A 92 2.60 -5.98 -8.42
CA SER A 92 2.64 -4.71 -9.20
C SER A 92 3.86 -4.59 -10.10
N ALA A 93 5.02 -5.10 -9.66
CA ALA A 93 6.23 -5.09 -10.48
C ALA A 93 6.10 -6.07 -11.65
N ILE A 94 5.52 -7.25 -11.39
CA ILE A 94 5.28 -8.26 -12.42
C ILE A 94 4.40 -7.68 -13.53
N ASP A 95 3.25 -7.13 -13.17
CA ASP A 95 2.30 -6.59 -14.14
C ASP A 95 2.90 -5.43 -14.94
N LEU A 96 3.56 -4.49 -14.25
CA LEU A 96 4.21 -3.34 -14.88
C LEU A 96 5.29 -3.78 -15.87
N VAL A 97 6.19 -4.67 -15.46
CA VAL A 97 7.28 -5.16 -16.32
C VAL A 97 6.69 -5.86 -17.54
N LEU A 98 5.78 -6.82 -17.34
CA LEU A 98 5.24 -7.63 -18.43
C LEU A 98 4.46 -6.80 -19.45
N GLN A 99 3.66 -5.84 -19.00
CA GLN A 99 2.93 -4.95 -19.91
C GLN A 99 3.86 -3.96 -20.62
N SER A 100 4.98 -3.58 -20.00
CA SER A 100 5.89 -2.57 -20.53
C SER A 100 6.97 -3.10 -21.46
N LEU A 101 7.25 -4.41 -21.44
CA LEU A 101 8.27 -5.05 -22.28
C LEU A 101 8.19 -4.67 -23.78
N PRO A 102 7.01 -4.63 -24.43
CA PRO A 102 6.92 -4.28 -25.85
C PRO A 102 7.17 -2.79 -26.15
N HIS A 103 7.21 -1.94 -25.13
CA HIS A 103 7.26 -0.48 -25.27
C HIS A 103 8.60 0.10 -24.83
N ALA A 104 9.25 -0.51 -23.83
CA ALA A 104 10.51 -0.04 -23.27
C ALA A 104 11.65 -0.03 -24.31
N LYS A 105 12.61 0.88 -24.11
CA LYS A 105 13.85 0.94 -24.90
C LYS A 105 14.85 -0.08 -24.34
N GLY A 106 14.95 -1.21 -25.02
CA GLY A 106 15.85 -2.31 -24.62
C GLY A 106 15.35 -3.02 -23.37
N ASP A 107 16.29 -3.57 -22.59
CA ASP A 107 15.94 -4.37 -21.42
C ASP A 107 15.41 -3.52 -20.26
N ILE A 108 14.33 -4.01 -19.65
CA ILE A 108 13.80 -3.47 -18.40
C ILE A 108 14.67 -3.97 -17.26
N HIS A 109 15.23 -3.03 -16.49
CA HIS A 109 16.04 -3.37 -15.32
C HIS A 109 15.10 -3.57 -14.14
N VAL A 110 15.28 -4.66 -13.38
CA VAL A 110 14.44 -4.97 -12.21
C VAL A 110 15.33 -5.16 -11.00
N SER A 111 15.27 -4.24 -10.05
CA SER A 111 16.00 -4.32 -8.79
C SER A 111 15.30 -5.30 -7.86
N GLN A 112 15.97 -6.42 -7.61
CA GLN A 112 15.46 -7.55 -6.86
C GLN A 112 16.25 -7.76 -5.57
N ARG A 113 15.59 -7.54 -4.43
CA ARG A 113 16.11 -7.96 -3.12
C ARG A 113 15.82 -9.43 -2.80
N LYS A 114 14.62 -9.90 -3.16
CA LYS A 114 14.16 -11.27 -2.97
C LYS A 114 13.28 -11.69 -4.16
N PRO A 115 13.35 -12.94 -4.62
CA PRO A 115 12.42 -13.46 -5.62
C PRO A 115 10.97 -13.43 -5.11
N HIS A 116 10.00 -13.39 -6.04
CA HIS A 116 8.59 -13.48 -5.68
C HIS A 116 8.28 -14.88 -5.11
N PRO A 117 7.61 -15.01 -3.95
CA PRO A 117 7.41 -16.31 -3.30
C PRO A 117 6.56 -17.27 -4.12
N ARG A 118 5.59 -16.76 -4.90
CA ARG A 118 4.72 -17.57 -5.77
C ARG A 118 5.27 -17.75 -7.18
N TYR A 119 6.08 -16.80 -7.66
CA TYR A 119 6.54 -16.73 -9.05
C TYR A 119 8.05 -16.41 -9.10
N PRO A 120 8.92 -17.26 -8.55
CA PRO A 120 10.33 -16.92 -8.33
C PRO A 120 11.08 -16.59 -9.63
N ASN A 121 10.72 -17.24 -10.73
CA ASN A 121 11.38 -17.10 -12.03
C ASN A 121 10.62 -16.19 -13.00
N VAL A 122 9.67 -15.38 -12.50
CA VAL A 122 8.83 -14.54 -13.37
C VAL A 122 9.64 -13.59 -14.25
N PHE A 123 10.79 -13.13 -13.76
CA PHE A 123 11.70 -12.21 -14.46
C PHE A 123 12.82 -12.91 -15.23
N ASP A 124 12.91 -14.24 -15.19
CA ASP A 124 13.85 -15.01 -16.02
C ASP A 124 13.29 -15.13 -17.44
N ARG A 125 13.42 -14.05 -18.21
CA ARG A 125 12.91 -13.96 -19.59
C ARG A 125 13.66 -12.90 -20.41
N PRO A 126 13.66 -13.04 -21.75
CA PRO A 126 14.23 -12.02 -22.64
C PRO A 126 13.61 -10.64 -22.42
N GLY A 127 14.44 -9.59 -22.51
CA GLY A 127 14.01 -8.20 -22.30
C GLY A 127 13.94 -7.77 -20.83
N VAL A 128 14.26 -8.65 -19.88
CA VAL A 128 14.35 -8.32 -18.46
C VAL A 128 15.77 -8.56 -17.95
N LYS A 129 16.35 -7.56 -17.30
CA LYS A 129 17.65 -7.66 -16.64
C LYS A 129 17.47 -7.50 -15.13
N LEU A 130 17.66 -8.59 -14.40
CA LEU A 130 17.70 -8.56 -12.94
C LEU A 130 18.97 -7.84 -12.47
N VAL A 131 18.81 -6.93 -11.52
CA VAL A 131 19.90 -6.19 -10.87
C VAL A 131 19.74 -6.27 -9.35
N THR A 132 20.82 -6.01 -8.63
CA THR A 132 20.83 -5.98 -7.15
C THR A 132 20.08 -4.75 -6.61
N THR A 133 20.05 -4.62 -5.29
CA THR A 133 19.46 -3.46 -4.62
C THR A 133 20.28 -2.19 -4.87
N ILE A 134 19.61 -1.05 -4.76
CA ILE A 134 20.20 0.26 -4.99
C ILE A 134 20.90 0.71 -3.71
N ASP A 135 22.17 1.09 -3.83
CA ASP A 135 22.95 1.70 -2.76
C ASP A 135 22.63 3.20 -2.68
N HIS A 136 22.86 3.95 -3.77
CA HIS A 136 22.55 5.37 -3.87
C HIS A 136 22.30 5.85 -5.31
N PHE A 137 21.74 7.05 -5.42
CA PHE A 137 21.57 7.79 -6.66
C PHE A 137 22.60 8.91 -6.78
N THR A 138 23.01 9.21 -8.00
CA THR A 138 23.62 10.49 -8.37
C THR A 138 22.64 11.26 -9.25
N GLU A 139 23.06 12.39 -9.82
CA GLU A 139 22.21 13.16 -10.74
C GLU A 139 21.81 12.35 -11.99
N ASP A 140 22.72 11.54 -12.53
CA ASP A 140 22.55 10.85 -13.83
C ASP A 140 22.84 9.34 -13.81
N SER A 141 23.28 8.78 -12.67
CA SER A 141 23.54 7.34 -12.50
C SER A 141 22.92 6.76 -11.23
N ILE A 142 22.69 5.44 -11.26
CA ILE A 142 22.18 4.67 -10.13
C ILE A 142 23.23 3.63 -9.76
N HIS A 143 23.74 3.69 -8.53
CA HIS A 143 24.75 2.78 -8.00
C HIS A 143 24.09 1.63 -7.25
N LEU A 144 24.52 0.42 -7.54
CA LEU A 144 23.96 -0.80 -6.98
C LEU A 144 24.89 -1.40 -5.91
N ASP A 145 24.34 -2.22 -5.02
CA ASP A 145 25.08 -2.81 -3.89
C ASP A 145 26.24 -3.73 -4.32
N ASP A 146 26.21 -4.27 -5.54
CA ASP A 146 27.29 -5.08 -6.11
C ASP A 146 28.42 -4.24 -6.76
N GLY A 147 28.33 -2.92 -6.66
CA GLY A 147 29.27 -1.97 -7.26
C GLY A 147 29.01 -1.66 -8.74
N SER A 148 28.01 -2.29 -9.37
CA SER A 148 27.63 -1.96 -10.73
C SER A 148 26.87 -0.62 -10.80
N VAL A 149 26.97 0.04 -11.95
CA VAL A 149 26.39 1.37 -12.17
C VAL A 149 25.45 1.32 -13.36
N LEU A 150 24.22 1.77 -13.16
CA LEU A 150 23.22 1.92 -14.21
C LEU A 150 23.18 3.37 -14.68
N GLY A 151 23.57 3.58 -15.95
CA GLY A 151 23.46 4.87 -16.62
C GLY A 151 22.30 4.92 -17.63
N GLY A 152 21.84 6.15 -17.89
CA GLY A 152 20.84 6.46 -18.92
C GLY A 152 19.46 5.87 -18.65
N ILE A 153 19.10 5.66 -17.38
CA ILE A 153 17.74 5.31 -16.98
C ILE A 153 16.89 6.57 -17.09
N ASP A 154 15.81 6.51 -17.86
CA ASP A 154 14.90 7.65 -18.05
C ASP A 154 13.84 7.71 -16.94
N VAL A 155 13.39 6.54 -16.46
CA VAL A 155 12.32 6.43 -15.47
C VAL A 155 12.63 5.35 -14.46
N VAL A 156 12.48 5.69 -13.17
CA VAL A 156 12.53 4.75 -12.05
C VAL A 156 11.13 4.57 -11.49
N VAL A 157 10.69 3.31 -11.38
CA VAL A 157 9.36 2.95 -10.91
C VAL A 157 9.46 2.17 -9.61
N PHE A 158 8.98 2.77 -8.53
CA PHE A 158 8.86 2.14 -7.23
C PHE A 158 7.63 1.23 -7.19
N ALA A 159 7.85 -0.08 -7.25
CA ALA A 159 6.85 -1.12 -7.01
C ALA A 159 7.03 -1.73 -5.61
N THR A 160 7.26 -0.85 -4.63
CA THR A 160 7.68 -1.15 -3.25
C THR A 160 6.51 -1.27 -2.27
N GLY A 161 5.27 -1.28 -2.78
CA GLY A 161 4.04 -1.48 -2.02
C GLY A 161 3.52 -0.22 -1.35
N TYR A 162 2.75 -0.38 -0.29
CA TYR A 162 2.02 0.71 0.37
C TYR A 162 2.20 0.67 1.88
N PHE A 163 1.93 1.80 2.53
CA PHE A 163 1.77 1.86 3.98
C PHE A 163 0.34 1.53 4.38
N TYR A 164 0.18 0.79 5.48
CA TYR A 164 -1.10 0.64 6.17
C TYR A 164 -1.36 1.92 6.96
N THR A 165 -2.45 2.63 6.65
CA THR A 165 -2.77 3.90 7.28
C THR A 165 -4.27 3.98 7.54
N TYR A 166 -4.63 4.32 8.77
CA TYR A 166 -6.00 4.54 9.23
C TYR A 166 -6.05 5.80 10.11
N PRO A 167 -5.82 6.99 9.52
CA PRO A 167 -5.69 8.23 10.30
C PRO A 167 -6.96 8.55 11.11
N PHE A 168 -8.13 8.23 10.58
CA PHE A 168 -9.43 8.37 11.24
C PHE A 168 -9.63 7.44 12.45
N LEU A 169 -8.71 6.51 12.75
CA LEU A 169 -8.76 5.67 13.95
C LEU A 169 -7.80 6.16 15.05
N SER A 170 -7.14 7.30 14.87
CA SER A 170 -6.11 7.80 15.80
C SER A 170 -6.64 8.07 17.21
N ASN A 171 -7.90 8.44 17.33
CA ASN A 171 -8.56 8.73 18.61
C ASN A 171 -9.29 7.52 19.23
N VAL A 172 -9.32 6.38 18.54
CA VAL A 172 -9.92 5.15 19.07
C VAL A 172 -9.02 4.54 20.15
N ARG A 173 -9.64 4.17 21.27
CA ARG A 173 -9.01 3.48 22.39
C ARG A 173 -9.61 2.07 22.49
N PRO A 174 -8.80 1.02 22.80
CA PRO A 174 -7.34 1.04 22.76
C PRO A 174 -6.83 1.31 21.34
N PRO A 175 -5.61 1.85 21.17
CA PRO A 175 -5.07 2.19 19.86
C PRO A 175 -5.05 0.98 18.92
N VAL A 176 -5.54 1.18 17.69
CA VAL A 176 -5.48 0.14 16.65
C VAL A 176 -4.06 0.10 16.09
N SER A 177 -3.29 -0.93 16.45
CA SER A 177 -1.90 -1.06 15.97
C SER A 177 -1.85 -1.52 14.51
N CYS A 178 -1.11 -0.81 13.66
CA CYS A 178 -0.87 -1.21 12.26
C CYS A 178 0.19 -2.32 12.11
N ARG A 179 0.93 -2.66 13.18
CA ARG A 179 2.01 -3.69 13.14
C ARG A 179 1.53 -5.12 13.38
N SER A 180 0.43 -5.32 14.09
CA SER A 180 -0.08 -6.66 14.44
C SER A 180 -1.24 -7.11 13.55
N LEU A 181 -1.09 -6.94 12.23
CA LEU A 181 -2.03 -7.48 11.23
C LEU A 181 -1.70 -8.94 10.88
N VAL A 182 -1.30 -9.73 11.88
CA VAL A 182 -1.13 -11.17 11.73
C VAL A 182 -2.50 -11.79 11.98
N CYS A 183 -3.10 -12.35 10.95
CA CYS A 183 -4.21 -13.28 11.12
C CYS A 183 -3.66 -14.49 11.91
N PRO A 184 -4.14 -14.81 13.12
CA PRO A 184 -3.80 -16.07 13.73
C PRO A 184 -4.34 -17.16 12.82
N GLU A 185 -3.43 -17.96 12.28
CA GLU A 185 -3.77 -19.09 11.44
C GLU A 185 -4.61 -20.08 12.27
N ARG A 186 -5.87 -20.29 11.85
CA ARG A 186 -6.79 -21.33 12.37
C ARG A 186 -6.77 -21.54 13.90
N GLU A 187 -7.23 -20.58 14.69
CA GLU A 187 -7.72 -20.92 16.03
C GLU A 187 -9.13 -21.54 15.89
N LYS A 188 -9.17 -22.87 15.94
CA LYS A 188 -10.41 -23.65 16.11
C LYS A 188 -11.14 -23.09 17.33
N GLN A 189 -12.39 -22.65 17.15
CA GLN A 189 -13.30 -22.41 18.27
C GLN A 189 -13.34 -23.67 19.16
N VAL A 190 -13.02 -23.55 20.45
CA VAL A 190 -13.79 -24.10 21.59
C VAL A 190 -13.28 -23.41 22.88
N GLY A 191 -14.18 -22.66 23.55
CA GLY A 191 -14.21 -22.55 25.02
C GLY A 191 -13.08 -21.81 25.75
N SER A 192 -12.98 -20.48 25.62
CA SER A 192 -12.29 -19.66 26.63
C SER A 192 -13.04 -18.36 26.95
N PRO A 193 -13.02 -17.91 28.22
CA PRO A 193 -13.91 -16.86 28.71
C PRO A 193 -13.63 -15.53 28.02
N MET A 194 -14.70 -14.95 27.49
CA MET A 194 -14.75 -13.70 26.75
C MET A 194 -14.25 -12.55 27.65
N ARG A 195 -13.04 -12.04 27.39
CA ARG A 195 -12.61 -10.74 27.92
C ARG A 195 -13.21 -9.64 27.02
N PRO A 196 -13.77 -8.55 27.57
CA PRO A 196 -14.52 -7.53 26.81
C PRO A 196 -13.62 -6.57 26.01
N ASN A 197 -12.43 -7.00 25.60
CA ASN A 197 -11.48 -6.14 24.91
C ASN A 197 -11.63 -6.25 23.39
N LEU A 198 -11.59 -5.09 22.74
CA LEU A 198 -11.57 -4.86 21.30
C LEU A 198 -10.97 -6.03 20.49
N THR A 199 -11.81 -6.87 19.89
CA THR A 199 -11.33 -7.85 18.90
C THR A 199 -11.29 -7.20 17.53
N CYS A 200 -10.09 -6.72 17.12
CA CYS A 200 -9.81 -6.43 15.72
C CYS A 200 -9.54 -7.77 15.00
N LYS A 201 -10.54 -8.25 14.25
CA LYS A 201 -10.33 -9.43 13.39
C LYS A 201 -10.04 -8.96 11.98
N ALA A 202 -8.75 -8.78 11.68
CA ALA A 202 -8.29 -8.64 10.30
C ALA A 202 -8.44 -10.00 9.62
N THR A 203 -9.36 -10.11 8.66
CA THR A 203 -9.56 -11.36 7.92
C THR A 203 -9.01 -11.18 6.52
N THR A 204 -7.82 -11.72 6.25
CA THR A 204 -7.28 -11.81 4.89
C THR A 204 -7.65 -13.17 4.31
N LYS A 205 -8.73 -13.21 3.52
CA LYS A 205 -9.06 -14.38 2.68
C LYS A 205 -8.95 -13.93 1.22
N GLY A 206 -7.81 -14.20 0.59
CA GLY A 206 -7.46 -13.63 -0.71
C GLY A 206 -7.00 -12.16 -0.62
N ASN A 207 -6.98 -11.43 -1.74
CA ASN A 207 -6.57 -10.02 -1.83
C ASN A 207 -7.53 -9.02 -1.13
N TRP A 208 -8.44 -9.51 -0.29
CA TRP A 208 -9.40 -8.70 0.45
C TRP A 208 -9.01 -8.62 1.92
N SER A 209 -8.81 -7.40 2.41
CA SER A 209 -8.53 -7.10 3.81
C SER A 209 -9.65 -6.20 4.34
N TYR A 210 -10.41 -6.69 5.31
CA TYR A 210 -11.37 -5.87 6.06
C TYR A 210 -11.13 -6.04 7.57
N PHE A 211 -11.51 -5.02 8.32
CA PHE A 211 -11.45 -4.98 9.77
C PHE A 211 -12.87 -4.96 10.32
N LEU A 212 -13.16 -5.86 11.25
CA LEU A 212 -14.30 -5.74 12.13
C LEU A 212 -13.83 -5.22 13.48
N ILE A 213 -14.40 -4.11 13.93
CA ILE A 213 -14.19 -3.58 15.28
C ILE A 213 -15.51 -3.77 16.03
N ARG A 214 -15.53 -4.74 16.97
CA ARG A 214 -16.69 -5.00 17.82
C ARG A 214 -16.39 -4.54 19.24
N TRP A 215 -17.28 -3.69 19.77
CA TRP A 215 -17.29 -3.28 21.16
C TRP A 215 -18.20 -4.21 21.96
N GLY A 216 -17.67 -4.80 23.04
CA GLY A 216 -18.50 -5.49 24.02
C GLY A 216 -19.14 -4.46 24.95
N SER A 217 -20.45 -4.54 25.14
CA SER A 217 -21.14 -3.77 26.17
C SER A 217 -20.64 -4.20 27.54
N ILE A 218 -20.19 -3.25 28.36
CA ILE A 218 -20.03 -3.49 29.80
C ILE A 218 -21.43 -3.35 30.39
N ASN A 219 -22.09 -4.48 30.63
CA ASN A 219 -23.22 -4.52 31.56
C ASN A 219 -22.68 -4.72 32.98
#